data_AF-A0A2V8BBK0-F1
#
_entry.id   AF-A0A2V8BBK0-F1
#
_cell.length_a   1.000
_cell.length_b   1.000
_cell.length_c   1.000
_cell.angle_alpha   90.00
_cell.angle_beta   90.00
_cell.angle_gamma   90.00
#
_symmetry.space_group_name_H-M   'P 1'
#
loop_
_entity.id
_entity.type
_entity.pdbx_description
1 polymer ?
#
loop_
_entity_poly.entity_id
_entity_poly.type
_entity_poly.pdbx_seq_one_letter_code
_entity_poly.pdbx_strand_id
1 'polypeptide(L)'
;YAGFLEDLQERVLKLTVTDVEMRSVAAPPDIAAALALEPGADIIRIRRLRHIDDEPFSFTVNYLPAEIGKRIRAKDLYSIPLLKILQTELRIPIVRAQETIDAVPADPEVAQRLGITVLYPVMHMRRVMFTTADRPFEVVETFYRADKYHYSVNLVRVKRKGKWTWKTEVETSA
;
A
#
# COMPACT_ATOMS: atom_id res chain seq x y z
N TYR A 1 15.93 -5.57 -14.03
CA TYR A 1 15.45 -5.96 -12.69
C TYR A 1 13.92 -5.96 -12.62
N ALA A 2 13.26 -7.10 -12.40
CA ALA A 2 11.80 -7.15 -12.25
C ALA A 2 11.44 -6.57 -10.88
N GLY A 3 10.57 -5.54 -10.80
CA GLY A 3 10.19 -4.93 -9.53
C GLY A 3 9.50 -5.95 -8.64
N PHE A 4 10.18 -6.37 -7.57
CA PHE A 4 9.66 -7.30 -6.59
C PHE A 4 8.93 -6.51 -5.49
N LEU A 5 7.89 -7.11 -4.89
CA LEU A 5 7.17 -6.48 -3.79
C LEU A 5 8.09 -6.28 -2.56
N GLU A 6 9.13 -7.11 -2.49
CA GLU A 6 10.24 -7.07 -1.54
C GLU A 6 11.06 -5.78 -1.66
N ASP A 7 11.29 -5.25 -2.86
CA ASP A 7 12.00 -3.98 -3.05
C ASP A 7 11.21 -2.81 -2.43
N LEU A 8 9.89 -2.89 -2.49
CA LEU A 8 9.01 -1.93 -1.81
C LEU A 8 9.04 -2.10 -0.30
N GLN A 9 9.18 -3.33 0.21
CA GLN A 9 9.38 -3.56 1.64
C GLN A 9 10.68 -2.94 2.13
N GLU A 10 11.80 -3.10 1.40
CA GLU A 10 13.08 -2.51 1.78
C GLU A 10 13.03 -0.98 1.82
N ARG A 11 12.30 -0.34 0.90
CA ARG A 11 12.07 1.12 0.93
C ARG A 11 11.27 1.53 2.14
N VAL A 12 10.20 0.79 2.44
CA VAL A 12 9.37 1.02 3.62
C VAL A 12 10.16 0.88 4.92
N LEU A 13 11.16 -0.01 4.96
CA LEU A 13 12.03 -0.18 6.13
C LEU A 13 12.95 1.01 6.40
N LYS A 14 13.20 1.86 5.41
CA LYS A 14 13.96 3.11 5.59
C LYS A 14 13.10 4.24 6.18
N LEU A 15 11.79 4.04 6.26
CA LEU A 15 10.86 5.02 6.80
C LEU A 15 10.52 4.70 8.25
N THR A 16 10.47 5.72 9.08
CA THR A 16 10.06 5.57 10.47
C THR A 16 8.55 5.70 10.58
N VAL A 17 7.87 4.70 11.16
CA VAL A 17 6.46 4.79 11.50
C VAL A 17 6.33 5.60 12.78
N THR A 18 5.62 6.72 12.73
CA THR A 18 5.48 7.63 13.89
C THR A 18 4.08 7.59 14.50
N ASP A 19 3.08 7.18 13.73
CA ASP A 19 1.70 7.06 14.18
C ASP A 19 1.04 5.82 13.59
N VAL A 20 0.25 5.14 14.42
CA VAL A 20 -0.55 3.96 14.05
C VAL A 20 -1.94 4.09 14.67
N GLU A 21 -2.97 4.19 13.84
CA GLU A 21 -4.38 4.10 14.25
C GLU A 21 -4.96 2.80 13.71
N MET A 22 -5.55 1.97 14.57
CA MET A 22 -6.21 0.72 14.18
C MET A 22 -7.63 0.71 14.75
N ARG A 23 -8.64 0.54 13.88
CA ARG A 23 -10.06 0.55 14.28
C ARG A 23 -10.87 -0.51 13.54
N SER A 24 -11.87 -1.05 14.22
CA SER A 24 -12.95 -1.82 13.57
C SER A 24 -13.97 -0.83 13.02
N VAL A 25 -14.31 -0.96 11.74
CA VAL A 25 -15.27 -0.08 11.06
C VAL A 25 -16.10 -0.90 10.06
N ALA A 26 -17.28 -0.40 9.71
CA ALA A 26 -18.03 -0.93 8.57
C ALA A 26 -17.27 -0.61 7.27
N ALA A 27 -17.17 -1.57 6.36
CA ALA A 27 -16.48 -1.39 5.09
C ALA A 27 -17.17 -0.31 4.24
N PRO A 28 -16.43 0.73 3.80
CA PRO A 28 -16.91 1.64 2.75
C PRO A 28 -17.31 0.85 1.49
N PRO A 29 -18.29 1.32 0.70
CA PRO A 29 -18.79 0.57 -0.46
C PRO A 29 -17.71 0.14 -1.47
N ASP A 30 -16.73 1.01 -1.76
CA ASP A 30 -15.64 0.69 -2.68
C ASP A 30 -14.68 -0.36 -2.11
N ILE A 31 -14.42 -0.32 -0.80
CA ILE A 31 -13.59 -1.28 -0.09
C ILE A 31 -14.28 -2.64 0.03
N ALA A 32 -15.59 -2.66 0.35
CA ALA A 32 -16.38 -3.87 0.39
C ALA A 32 -16.38 -4.57 -0.98
N ALA A 33 -16.63 -3.81 -2.05
CA ALA A 33 -16.58 -4.35 -3.41
C ALA A 33 -15.18 -4.88 -3.77
N ALA A 34 -14.11 -4.13 -3.46
CA ALA A 34 -12.74 -4.54 -3.75
C ALA A 34 -12.28 -5.77 -2.95
N LEU A 35 -12.81 -5.97 -1.74
CA LEU A 35 -12.56 -7.15 -0.90
C LEU A 35 -13.57 -8.29 -1.13
N ALA A 36 -14.50 -8.14 -2.08
CA ALA A 36 -15.60 -9.09 -2.31
C ALA A 36 -16.37 -9.44 -1.01
N LEU A 37 -16.66 -8.42 -0.20
CA LEU A 37 -17.43 -8.50 1.03
C LEU A 37 -18.85 -7.99 0.82
N GLU A 38 -19.74 -8.42 1.70
CA GLU A 38 -21.08 -7.84 1.78
C GLU A 38 -21.03 -6.35 2.15
N PRO A 39 -21.96 -5.52 1.64
CA PRO A 39 -22.04 -4.11 2.01
C PRO A 39 -22.11 -3.91 3.53
N GLY A 40 -21.22 -3.06 4.05
CA GLY A 40 -21.16 -2.75 5.49
C GLY A 40 -20.53 -3.84 6.36
N ALA A 41 -19.94 -4.89 5.78
CA ALA A 41 -19.21 -5.91 6.52
C ALA A 41 -18.13 -5.29 7.43
N ASP A 42 -17.92 -5.89 8.60
CA ASP A 42 -16.88 -5.45 9.52
C ASP A 42 -15.48 -5.70 8.95
N ILE A 43 -14.67 -4.64 8.97
CA ILE A 43 -13.27 -4.70 8.61
C ILE A 43 -12.41 -4.06 9.70
N ILE A 44 -11.11 -4.33 9.65
CA ILE A 44 -10.12 -3.54 10.37
C ILE A 44 -9.48 -2.56 9.40
N ARG A 45 -9.53 -1.28 9.77
CA ARG A 45 -8.79 -0.19 9.12
C ARG A 45 -7.55 0.14 9.94
N ILE A 46 -6.40 0.11 9.30
CA ILE A 46 -5.10 0.47 9.87
C ILE A 46 -4.59 1.68 9.12
N ARG A 47 -4.32 2.78 9.82
CA ARG A 47 -3.73 4.00 9.28
C ARG A 47 -2.35 4.20 9.86
N ARG A 48 -1.39 4.56 9.02
CA ARG A 48 0.00 4.76 9.43
C ARG A 48 0.59 6.00 8.80
N LEU A 49 1.26 6.80 9.61
CA LEU A 49 2.07 7.92 9.14
C LEU A 49 3.54 7.53 9.20
N ARG A 50 4.26 7.81 8.11
CA ARG A 50 5.68 7.52 7.97
C ARG A 50 6.46 8.77 7.67
N HIS A 51 7.65 8.85 8.25
CA HIS A 51 8.57 9.96 8.10
C HIS A 51 9.88 9.55 7.43
N ILE A 52 10.51 10.52 6.78
CA ILE A 52 11.90 10.50 6.36
C ILE A 52 12.55 11.79 6.88
N ASP A 53 13.69 11.68 7.56
CA ASP A 53 14.40 12.81 8.17
C ASP A 53 13.47 13.76 8.97
N ASP A 54 12.63 13.18 9.84
CA ASP A 54 11.66 13.89 10.68
C ASP A 54 10.55 14.67 9.94
N GLU A 55 10.40 14.49 8.63
CA GLU A 55 9.29 15.06 7.86
C GLU A 55 8.26 14.01 7.39
N PRO A 56 6.94 14.31 7.45
CA PRO A 56 5.92 13.43 6.91
C PRO A 56 6.19 13.10 5.44
N PHE A 57 6.25 11.81 5.13
CA PHE A 57 6.58 11.30 3.80
C PHE A 57 5.40 10.60 3.15
N SER A 58 4.76 9.68 3.90
CA SER A 58 3.63 8.91 3.38
C SER A 58 2.58 8.60 4.43
N PHE A 59 1.33 8.59 3.98
CA PHE A 59 0.17 8.18 4.75
C PHE A 59 -0.43 6.94 4.11
N THR A 60 -0.46 5.83 4.85
CA THR A 60 -0.95 4.54 4.35
C THR A 60 -2.19 4.12 5.11
N VAL A 61 -3.21 3.67 4.38
CA VAL A 61 -4.43 3.08 4.93
C VAL A 61 -4.56 1.65 4.40
N ASN A 62 -4.59 0.67 5.31
CA ASN A 62 -4.82 -0.73 5.00
C ASN A 62 -6.22 -1.12 5.48
N TYR A 63 -6.96 -1.84 4.65
CA TYR A 63 -8.27 -2.40 4.95
C TYR A 63 -8.18 -3.93 4.86
N LEU A 64 -8.53 -4.60 5.94
CA LEU A 64 -8.47 -6.05 6.07
C LEU A 64 -9.83 -6.58 6.55
N PRO A 65 -10.30 -7.72 6.03
CA PRO A 65 -11.40 -8.45 6.65
C PRO A 65 -11.18 -8.65 8.15
N ALA A 66 -12.22 -8.51 8.96
CA ALA A 66 -12.11 -8.51 10.42
C ALA A 66 -11.41 -9.76 10.98
N GLU A 67 -11.62 -10.93 10.38
CA GLU A 67 -11.00 -12.20 10.78
C GLU A 67 -9.48 -12.22 10.60
N ILE A 68 -8.94 -11.41 9.68
CA ILE A 68 -7.51 -11.22 9.48
C ILE A 68 -7.02 -10.09 10.39
N GLY A 69 -7.68 -8.94 10.31
CA GLY A 69 -7.27 -7.72 11.00
C GLY A 69 -7.17 -7.88 12.51
N LYS A 70 -8.11 -8.60 13.15
CA LYS A 70 -8.14 -8.83 14.60
C LYS A 70 -6.95 -9.66 15.12
N ARG A 71 -6.21 -10.34 14.24
CA ARG A 71 -5.01 -11.13 14.59
C ARG A 71 -3.74 -10.28 14.65
N ILE A 72 -3.80 -9.01 14.25
CA ILE A 72 -2.66 -8.09 14.22
C ILE A 72 -2.67 -7.23 15.48
N ARG A 73 -1.51 -7.02 16.09
CA ARG A 73 -1.35 -6.11 17.23
C ARG A 73 -0.84 -4.76 16.72
N ALA A 74 -1.52 -3.67 17.10
CA ALA A 74 -1.14 -2.32 16.67
C ALA A 74 0.32 -1.97 16.98
N LYS A 75 0.85 -2.43 18.13
CA LYS A 75 2.24 -2.19 18.54
C LYS A 75 3.29 -2.77 17.57
N ASP A 76 2.97 -3.89 16.90
CA ASP A 76 3.93 -4.54 16.00
C ASP A 76 4.12 -3.73 14.71
N LEU A 77 3.15 -2.90 14.36
CA LEU A 77 3.14 -2.10 13.13
C LEU A 77 4.12 -0.92 13.16
N TYR A 78 4.70 -0.60 14.32
CA TYR A 78 5.76 0.40 14.46
C TYR A 78 7.12 -0.14 14.01
N SER A 79 7.36 -1.44 14.10
CA SER A 79 8.66 -2.07 13.84
C SER A 79 8.64 -3.14 12.76
N ILE A 80 7.48 -3.70 12.43
CA ILE A 80 7.33 -4.78 11.47
C ILE A 80 6.42 -4.33 10.32
N PRO A 81 6.88 -4.39 9.05
CA PRO A 81 6.01 -4.15 7.90
C PRO A 81 4.79 -5.07 7.92
N LEU A 82 3.60 -4.51 7.68
CA LEU A 82 2.35 -5.29 7.76
C LEU A 82 2.37 -6.49 6.80
N LEU A 83 2.93 -6.31 5.61
CA LEU A 83 3.09 -7.40 4.64
C LEU A 83 3.89 -8.58 5.22
N LYS A 84 4.95 -8.29 5.99
CA LYS A 84 5.73 -9.33 6.69
C LYS A 84 4.88 -10.05 7.74
N ILE A 85 4.12 -9.33 8.56
CA ILE A 85 3.17 -9.93 9.53
C ILE A 85 2.20 -10.88 8.82
N LEU A 86 1.57 -10.42 7.73
CA LEU A 86 0.60 -11.20 6.94
C LEU A 86 1.23 -12.49 6.38
N GLN A 87 2.45 -12.39 5.82
CA GLN A 87 3.16 -13.52 5.22
C GLN A 87 3.74 -14.49 6.25
N THR A 88 4.47 -14.00 7.24
CA THR A 88 5.28 -14.86 8.12
C THR A 88 4.54 -15.28 9.37
N GLU A 89 3.85 -14.34 10.03
CA GLU A 89 3.18 -14.61 11.31
C GLU A 89 1.79 -15.21 11.09
N LEU A 90 1.01 -14.62 10.18
CA LEU A 90 -0.35 -15.10 9.89
C LEU A 90 -0.38 -16.21 8.83
N ARG A 91 0.74 -16.45 8.14
CA ARG A 91 0.93 -17.47 7.10
C ARG A 91 -0.12 -17.40 5.98
N ILE A 92 -0.50 -16.18 5.59
CA ILE A 92 -1.42 -15.98 4.47
C ILE A 92 -0.65 -16.15 3.16
N PRO A 93 -1.02 -17.11 2.29
CA PRO A 93 -0.35 -17.28 1.00
C PRO A 93 -0.73 -16.14 0.05
N ILE A 94 0.18 -15.21 -0.18
CA ILE A 94 -0.03 -14.09 -1.12
C ILE A 94 0.42 -14.52 -2.51
N VAL A 95 -0.52 -14.63 -3.45
CA VAL A 95 -0.25 -15.21 -4.78
C VAL A 95 -0.30 -14.17 -5.89
N ARG A 96 -0.97 -13.04 -5.67
CA ARG A 96 -1.11 -11.97 -6.65
C ARG A 96 -1.36 -10.64 -5.94
N ALA A 97 -0.89 -9.55 -6.56
CA ALA A 97 -1.31 -8.21 -6.23
C ALA A 97 -1.64 -7.46 -7.52
N GLN A 98 -2.60 -6.54 -7.44
CA GLN A 98 -2.90 -5.57 -8.49
C GLN A 98 -2.69 -4.19 -7.90
N GLU A 99 -1.91 -3.34 -8.57
CA GLU A 99 -1.59 -2.00 -8.11
C GLU A 99 -1.87 -0.98 -9.20
N THR A 100 -2.48 0.14 -8.81
CA THR A 100 -2.70 1.33 -9.63
C THR A 100 -2.00 2.51 -8.98
N ILE A 101 -1.52 3.43 -9.82
CA ILE A 101 -0.77 4.62 -9.41
C ILE A 101 -1.38 5.80 -10.16
N ASP A 102 -1.86 6.79 -9.42
CA ASP A 102 -2.55 7.96 -9.96
C ASP A 102 -2.14 9.22 -9.20
N ALA A 103 -2.30 10.39 -9.80
CA ALA A 103 -2.14 11.68 -9.13
C ALA A 103 -3.51 12.23 -8.74
N VAL A 104 -3.70 12.57 -7.47
CA VAL A 104 -4.98 13.08 -6.93
C VAL A 104 -4.74 14.31 -6.05
N PRO A 105 -5.73 15.22 -5.91
CA PRO A 105 -5.66 16.27 -4.91
C PRO A 105 -5.77 15.68 -3.50
N ALA A 106 -4.94 16.13 -2.56
CA ALA A 106 -5.05 15.76 -1.16
C ALA A 106 -6.40 16.21 -0.59
N ASP A 107 -7.14 15.28 0.02
CA ASP A 107 -8.30 15.59 0.83
C ASP A 107 -7.88 16.22 2.18
N PRO A 108 -8.83 16.71 3.01
CA PRO A 108 -8.50 17.32 4.29
C PRO A 108 -7.73 16.42 5.26
N GLU A 109 -7.99 15.11 5.27
CA GLU A 109 -7.31 14.17 6.17
C GLU A 109 -5.88 13.92 5.68
N VAL A 110 -5.70 13.60 4.41
CA VAL A 110 -4.38 13.39 3.78
C VAL A 110 -3.53 14.63 3.93
N ALA A 111 -4.09 15.82 3.70
CA ALA A 111 -3.41 17.09 3.84
C ALA A 111 -2.92 17.33 5.27
N GLN A 112 -3.79 17.13 6.26
CA GLN A 112 -3.45 17.26 7.67
C GLN A 112 -2.35 16.27 8.09
N ARG A 113 -2.49 15.00 7.71
CA ARG A 113 -1.54 13.93 8.09
C ARG A 113 -0.15 14.15 7.48
N LEU A 114 -0.09 14.65 6.25
CA LEU A 114 1.17 14.89 5.53
C LEU A 114 1.76 16.29 5.76
N GLY A 115 1.09 17.17 6.52
CA GLY A 115 1.57 18.53 6.74
C GLY A 115 1.61 19.38 5.47
N ILE A 116 0.65 19.16 4.56
CA ILE A 116 0.51 19.87 3.27
C ILE A 116 -0.85 20.58 3.20
N THR A 117 -1.06 21.41 2.19
CA THR A 117 -2.35 22.09 2.00
C THR A 117 -3.38 21.16 1.35
N VAL A 118 -4.67 21.42 1.60
CA VAL A 118 -5.76 20.73 0.87
C VAL A 118 -5.62 21.02 -0.63
N LEU A 119 -5.97 20.04 -1.46
CA LEU A 119 -5.77 20.04 -2.93
C LEU A 119 -4.30 20.00 -3.39
N TYR A 120 -3.33 19.95 -2.47
CA TYR A 120 -1.93 19.71 -2.84
C TYR A 120 -1.83 18.37 -3.60
N PRO A 121 -1.10 18.29 -4.72
CA PRO A 121 -1.00 17.06 -5.51
C PRO A 121 -0.28 15.96 -4.70
N VAL A 122 -0.88 14.79 -4.63
CA VAL A 122 -0.28 13.61 -4.01
C VAL A 122 -0.26 12.45 -5.00
N MET A 123 0.78 11.63 -4.91
CA MET A 123 0.82 10.35 -5.60
C MET A 123 0.01 9.35 -4.78
N HIS A 124 -1.07 8.83 -5.37
CA HIS A 124 -1.93 7.83 -4.76
C HIS A 124 -1.65 6.45 -5.38
N MET A 125 -1.24 5.52 -4.53
CA MET A 125 -1.06 4.12 -4.89
C MET A 125 -2.13 3.28 -4.23
N ARG A 126 -2.92 2.57 -5.02
CA ARG A 126 -3.92 1.61 -4.51
C ARG A 126 -3.52 0.21 -4.94
N ARG A 127 -3.39 -0.69 -3.96
CA ARG A 127 -3.07 -2.10 -4.21
C ARG A 127 -4.11 -3.01 -3.57
N VAL A 128 -4.53 -4.03 -4.31
CA VAL A 128 -5.35 -5.14 -3.82
C VAL A 128 -4.49 -6.39 -3.81
N MET A 129 -4.42 -7.08 -2.67
CA MET A 129 -3.69 -8.35 -2.53
C MET A 129 -4.65 -9.53 -2.50
N PHE A 130 -4.23 -10.61 -3.14
CA PHE A 130 -5.03 -11.82 -3.34
C PHE A 130 -4.32 -13.04 -2.75
N THR A 131 -5.10 -13.89 -2.08
CA THR A 131 -4.69 -15.21 -1.60
C THR A 131 -5.08 -16.28 -2.61
N THR A 132 -4.81 -17.55 -2.28
CA THR A 132 -5.26 -18.73 -3.03
C THR A 132 -6.71 -18.61 -3.52
N ALA A 133 -6.99 -19.22 -4.68
CA ALA A 133 -8.26 -19.10 -5.40
C ALA A 133 -8.66 -17.66 -5.79
N ASP A 134 -7.66 -16.78 -5.95
CA ASP A 134 -7.83 -15.38 -6.38
C ASP A 134 -8.77 -14.55 -5.47
N ARG A 135 -8.80 -14.89 -4.18
CA ARG A 135 -9.63 -14.18 -3.19
C ARG A 135 -8.90 -12.92 -2.69
N PRO A 136 -9.48 -11.72 -2.82
CA PRO A 136 -8.89 -10.52 -2.24
C PRO A 136 -8.93 -10.57 -0.71
N PHE A 137 -7.88 -10.09 -0.05
CA PHE A 137 -7.81 -10.10 1.42
C PHE A 137 -7.20 -8.82 2.02
N GLU A 138 -6.64 -7.94 1.20
CA GLU A 138 -6.17 -6.62 1.64
C GLU A 138 -6.40 -5.60 0.52
N VAL A 139 -6.90 -4.43 0.89
CA VAL A 139 -6.78 -3.21 0.09
C VAL A 139 -5.86 -2.27 0.84
N VAL A 140 -4.85 -1.75 0.17
CA VAL A 140 -3.97 -0.72 0.71
C VAL A 140 -3.98 0.50 -0.19
N GLU A 141 -4.17 1.66 0.42
CA GLU A 141 -4.05 2.96 -0.20
C GLU A 141 -2.86 3.68 0.43
N THR A 142 -1.97 4.22 -0.39
CA THR A 142 -0.83 5.00 0.10
C THR A 142 -0.76 6.33 -0.64
N PHE A 143 -0.68 7.40 0.13
CA PHE A 143 -0.51 8.76 -0.36
C PHE A 143 0.92 9.21 -0.07
N TYR A 144 1.63 9.59 -1.12
CA TYR A 144 2.95 10.20 -1.01
C TYR A 144 2.90 11.66 -1.42
N ARG A 145 3.70 12.47 -0.74
CA ARG A 145 3.99 13.84 -1.12
C ARG A 145 4.64 13.89 -2.51
N ALA A 146 4.03 14.61 -3.45
CA ALA A 146 4.50 14.67 -4.84
C ALA A 146 5.85 15.38 -5.00
N ASP A 147 6.24 16.24 -4.05
CA ASP A 147 7.55 16.90 -4.00
C ASP A 147 8.67 16.00 -3.42
N LYS A 148 8.31 14.86 -2.83
CA LYS A 148 9.26 13.95 -2.16
C LYS A 148 9.32 12.55 -2.75
N TYR A 149 8.32 12.16 -3.54
CA TYR A 149 8.21 10.81 -4.07
C TYR A 149 8.19 10.82 -5.59
N HIS A 150 9.16 10.14 -6.16
CA HIS A 150 9.20 9.84 -7.59
C HIS A 150 8.93 8.35 -7.78
N TYR A 151 8.13 8.00 -8.79
CA TYR A 151 8.02 6.62 -9.27
C TYR A 151 8.75 6.52 -10.59
N SER A 152 9.74 5.62 -10.68
CA SER A 152 10.54 5.44 -11.89
C SER A 152 10.57 3.96 -12.28
N VAL A 153 10.59 3.76 -13.60
CA VAL A 153 10.45 2.48 -14.28
C VAL A 153 11.41 2.44 -15.46
N ASN A 154 12.32 1.46 -15.46
CA ASN A 154 13.21 1.16 -16.57
C ASN A 154 12.59 0.18 -17.56
N LEU A 155 12.27 0.61 -18.77
CA LEU A 155 11.72 -0.30 -19.78
C LEU A 155 12.84 -0.91 -20.61
N VAL A 156 13.04 -2.22 -20.53
CA VAL A 156 14.06 -2.93 -21.30
C VAL A 156 13.43 -3.63 -22.49
N ARG A 157 14.11 -3.52 -23.63
CA ARG A 157 13.69 -4.13 -24.89
C ARG A 157 14.22 -5.56 -24.95
N VAL A 158 13.33 -6.53 -25.11
CA VAL A 158 13.68 -7.95 -25.25
C VAL A 158 13.21 -8.50 -26.59
N LYS A 159 13.98 -9.43 -27.19
CA LYS A 159 13.62 -10.09 -28.45
C LYS A 159 12.91 -11.41 -28.16
N ARG A 160 11.62 -11.51 -28.50
CA ARG A 160 10.80 -12.74 -28.38
C ARG A 160 10.25 -13.13 -29.74
N LYS A 161 10.50 -14.38 -30.16
CA LYS A 161 10.07 -14.93 -31.47
C LYS A 161 10.42 -14.01 -32.65
N GLY A 162 11.63 -13.45 -32.64
CA GLY A 162 12.10 -12.53 -33.68
C GLY A 162 11.54 -11.09 -33.61
N LYS A 163 10.52 -10.82 -32.79
CA LYS A 163 9.95 -9.47 -32.57
C LYS A 163 10.53 -8.83 -31.32
N TRP A 164 10.74 -7.52 -31.38
CA TRP A 164 11.13 -6.74 -30.20
C TRP A 164 9.89 -6.38 -29.38
N THR A 165 9.91 -6.66 -28.09
CA THR A 165 8.84 -6.34 -27.14
C THR A 165 9.42 -5.63 -25.92
N TRP A 166 8.65 -4.73 -25.33
CA TRP A 166 9.00 -4.10 -24.05
C TRP A 166 8.75 -5.06 -22.89
N LYS A 167 9.69 -5.08 -21.95
CA LYS A 167 9.53 -5.71 -20.64
C LYS A 167 9.80 -4.64 -19.59
N THR A 168 8.91 -4.54 -18.61
CA THR A 168 9.05 -3.59 -17.50
C THR A 168 10.15 -4.05 -16.55
N GLU A 169 11.08 -3.15 -16.25
CA GLU A 169 11.94 -3.16 -15.08
C GLU A 169 11.57 -1.91 -14.27
N VAL A 170 11.44 -1.98 -12.95
CA VAL A 170 11.02 -0.81 -12.15
C VAL A 170 12.24 -0.34 -11.37
N GLU A 171 12.65 0.92 -11.51
CA GLU A 171 13.84 1.45 -10.83
C GLU A 171 13.47 2.83 -10.29
N THR A 172 13.41 2.98 -8.97
CA THR A 172 12.83 4.18 -8.35
C THR A 172 13.78 4.76 -7.31
N SER A 173 14.09 6.05 -7.41
CA SER A 173 14.85 6.81 -6.42
C SER A 173 13.90 7.52 -5.44
N ALA A 174 14.31 7.55 -4.17
CA ALA A 174 13.85 8.55 -3.21
C ALA A 174 14.65 9.84 -3.44
#